data_AF-A0A416DAQ2-F1
#
_entry.id   AF-A0A416DAQ2-F1
#
_cell.length_a   1.000
_cell.length_b   1.000
_cell.length_c   1.000
_cell.angle_alpha   90.00
_cell.angle_beta   90.00
_cell.angle_gamma   90.00
#
_symmetry.space_group_name_H-M   'P 1'
#
loop_
_entity.id
_entity.type
_entity.pdbx_description
1 polymer ?
#
loop_
_entity_poly.entity_id
_entity_poly.type
_entity_poly.pdbx_seq_one_letter_code
_entity_poly.pdbx_strand_id
1 'polypeptide(L)'
;MRNNQNLSLIGNRSGLAGAKSSLFYQAFRIIQEMRDATDNLYPAIAVWENVMGAFSTNDRMDFRAVLSAFSDTEVPMPPSGRWGNAGMVRGGTPDVCWRLMDAQYWAGSRRLARRQRIFVVADFGGRRAADILFKPRPMLPLPPPCGEGGWATAEGDRTASFETGRQIPVIHPFQCFRMRGAAKRQEETAFRNSFGLPTDPFPTLLASDVTPFAFWYEGDPEGGCIRFLTETESERLMGLPEGWTKYGADGVEIRPLQRYKALGNAIALPCADYIMAGIYEVLADRAGKEE
;
A
#
# COMPACT_ATOMS: atom_id res chain seq x y z
N MET A 1 6.34 -13.75 11.46
CA MET A 1 5.80 -12.86 10.40
C MET A 1 4.29 -12.67 10.54
N ARG A 2 3.84 -11.78 11.44
CA ARG A 2 2.45 -11.32 11.57
C ARG A 2 2.48 -9.86 12.06
N ASN A 3 2.86 -8.93 11.17
CA ASN A 3 3.25 -7.57 11.58
C ASN A 3 2.10 -6.55 11.52
N ASN A 4 1.05 -6.78 10.71
CA ASN A 4 -0.06 -5.84 10.53
C ASN A 4 -1.40 -6.31 11.13
N GLN A 5 -1.48 -7.52 11.72
CA GLN A 5 -2.74 -8.06 12.22
C GLN A 5 -3.22 -7.37 13.51
N ASN A 6 -2.31 -6.94 14.40
CA ASN A 6 -2.65 -6.31 15.69
C ASN A 6 -3.21 -4.87 15.56
N LEU A 7 -3.12 -4.26 14.36
CA LEU A 7 -3.52 -2.86 14.12
C LEU A 7 -4.62 -2.73 13.06
N SER A 8 -5.06 -3.85 12.49
CA SER A 8 -6.20 -3.86 11.56
C SER A 8 -7.52 -3.62 12.32
N LEU A 9 -8.49 -2.95 11.68
CA LEU A 9 -9.87 -2.79 12.18
C LEU A 9 -10.58 -4.13 12.51
N ILE A 10 -9.93 -5.27 12.21
CA ILE A 10 -10.47 -6.63 12.24
C ILE A 10 -9.68 -7.51 13.24
N GLY A 11 -8.69 -6.98 13.96
CA GLY A 11 -7.85 -7.71 14.94
C GLY A 11 -7.85 -7.07 16.34
N ASN A 12 -7.57 -7.89 17.36
CA ASN A 12 -7.62 -7.53 18.78
C ASN A 12 -6.86 -6.21 19.10
N ARG A 13 -7.50 -5.31 19.84
CA ARG A 13 -7.11 -3.90 20.09
C ARG A 13 -5.95 -3.74 21.09
N SER A 14 -4.90 -4.55 21.00
CA SER A 14 -3.79 -4.48 21.98
C SER A 14 -2.79 -3.33 21.72
N GLY A 15 -2.89 -2.65 20.57
CA GLY A 15 -2.06 -1.47 20.23
C GLY A 15 -0.55 -1.70 20.29
N LEU A 16 0.23 -0.62 20.35
CA LEU A 16 1.68 -0.64 20.59
C LEU A 16 2.04 -0.85 22.08
N ALA A 17 1.06 -0.76 22.98
CA ALA A 17 1.21 -0.91 24.43
C ALA A 17 1.18 -2.37 24.93
N GLY A 18 0.76 -3.33 24.09
CA GLY A 18 0.74 -4.75 24.43
C GLY A 18 2.13 -5.38 24.45
N ALA A 19 2.63 -5.65 25.66
CA ALA A 19 3.91 -6.30 26.01
C ALA A 19 5.17 -5.59 25.47
N LYS A 20 6.08 -5.25 26.39
CA LYS A 20 7.42 -4.73 26.09
C LYS A 20 8.04 -5.48 24.90
N SER A 21 8.35 -4.70 23.86
CA SER A 21 8.87 -5.04 22.53
C SER A 21 7.85 -5.34 21.41
N SER A 22 6.96 -4.38 21.11
CA SER A 22 6.40 -4.31 19.75
C SER A 22 7.56 -4.21 18.74
N LEU A 23 7.45 -4.89 17.59
CA LEU A 23 8.49 -4.88 16.53
C LEU A 23 8.87 -3.46 16.10
N PHE A 24 7.97 -2.50 16.27
CA PHE A 24 8.24 -1.08 16.07
C PHE A 24 9.39 -0.58 16.95
N TYR A 25 9.35 -0.81 18.26
CA TYR A 25 10.42 -0.37 19.17
C TYR A 25 11.74 -1.10 18.89
N GLN A 26 11.70 -2.34 18.40
CA GLN A 26 12.90 -3.05 17.97
C GLN A 26 13.50 -2.44 16.70
N ALA A 27 12.68 -2.12 15.70
CA ALA A 27 13.14 -1.42 14.50
C ALA A 27 13.70 -0.03 14.84
N PHE A 28 13.04 0.70 15.75
CA PHE A 28 13.52 2.00 16.18
C PHE A 28 14.83 1.92 16.96
N ARG A 29 14.99 0.91 17.84
CA ARG A 29 16.27 0.62 18.50
C ARG A 29 17.39 0.38 17.49
N ILE A 30 17.15 -0.43 16.46
CA ILE A 30 18.13 -0.68 15.40
C ILE A 30 18.50 0.63 14.69
N ILE A 31 17.53 1.50 14.39
CA ILE A 31 17.78 2.81 13.80
C ILE A 31 18.69 3.64 14.70
N GLN A 32 18.43 3.69 16.01
CA GLN A 32 19.28 4.43 16.96
C GLN A 32 20.69 3.84 17.05
N GLU A 33 20.81 2.52 17.24
CA GLU A 33 22.11 1.82 17.30
C GLU A 33 22.94 2.05 16.01
N MET A 34 22.30 2.08 14.84
CA MET A 34 22.96 2.41 13.56
C MET A 34 23.42 3.87 13.50
N ARG A 35 22.63 4.82 14.01
CA ARG A 35 23.00 6.24 14.04
C ARG A 35 24.18 6.48 14.96
N ASP A 36 24.15 5.89 16.15
CA ASP A 36 25.24 6.01 17.12
C ASP A 36 26.54 5.39 16.57
N ALA A 37 26.45 4.22 15.91
CA ALA A 37 27.60 3.56 15.31
C ALA A 37 28.18 4.27 14.08
N THR A 38 27.46 5.21 13.48
CA THR A 38 27.86 5.91 12.25
C THR A 38 27.98 7.42 12.43
N ASP A 39 28.12 7.90 13.67
CA ASP A 39 28.20 9.33 13.98
C ASP A 39 27.06 10.13 13.34
N ASN A 40 25.83 9.60 13.43
CA ASN A 40 24.59 10.14 12.86
C ASN A 40 24.49 10.16 11.32
N LEU A 41 25.40 9.49 10.60
CA LEU A 41 25.37 9.43 9.13
C LEU A 41 24.25 8.52 8.60
N TYR A 42 23.99 7.38 9.24
CA TYR A 42 23.02 6.39 8.77
C TYR A 42 22.04 5.89 9.86
N PRO A 43 20.79 5.55 9.49
CA PRO A 43 20.18 5.83 8.19
C PRO A 43 19.93 7.33 8.02
N ALA A 44 20.08 7.82 6.78
CA ALA A 44 19.75 9.19 6.43
C ALA A 44 18.22 9.41 6.42
N ILE A 45 17.47 8.40 5.96
CA ILE A 45 16.01 8.44 5.86
C ILE A 45 15.44 7.12 6.38
N ALA A 46 14.34 7.18 7.14
CA ALA A 46 13.53 6.02 7.47
C ALA A 46 12.10 6.19 6.95
N VAL A 47 11.51 5.08 6.49
CA VAL A 47 10.12 5.02 6.04
C VAL A 47 9.39 3.97 6.88
N TRP A 48 8.22 4.35 7.40
CA TRP A 48 7.33 3.44 8.11
C TRP A 48 5.98 3.40 7.41
N GLU A 49 5.56 2.20 7.01
CA GLU A 49 4.25 1.94 6.40
C GLU A 49 3.36 1.21 7.40
N ASN A 50 2.08 1.58 7.45
CA ASN A 50 1.10 0.87 8.25
C ASN A 50 -0.34 1.06 7.73
N VAL A 51 -1.26 0.25 8.24
CA VAL A 51 -2.70 0.35 7.96
C VAL A 51 -3.28 1.67 8.49
N MET A 52 -4.29 2.21 7.79
CA MET A 52 -5.03 3.41 8.23
C MET A 52 -5.54 3.32 9.68
N GLY A 53 -5.85 2.11 10.15
CA GLY A 53 -6.28 1.85 11.52
C GLY A 53 -5.36 2.44 12.59
N ALA A 54 -4.06 2.59 12.31
CA ALA A 54 -3.09 3.15 13.25
C ALA A 54 -3.41 4.58 13.72
N PHE A 55 -4.14 5.39 12.94
CA PHE A 55 -4.64 6.70 13.38
C PHE A 55 -5.66 6.62 14.52
N SER A 56 -6.25 5.46 14.75
CA SER A 56 -7.40 5.25 15.64
C SER A 56 -7.15 4.23 16.76
N THR A 57 -6.06 3.48 16.70
CA THR A 57 -5.73 2.46 17.70
C THR A 57 -5.28 3.10 19.02
N ASN A 58 -5.63 2.45 20.14
CA ASN A 58 -5.24 2.86 21.50
C ASN A 58 -5.55 4.34 21.78
N ASP A 59 -6.79 4.75 21.49
CA ASP A 59 -7.25 6.13 21.57
C ASP A 59 -6.35 7.13 20.82
N ARG A 60 -5.87 6.72 19.63
CA ARG A 60 -5.03 7.53 18.72
C ARG A 60 -3.62 7.81 19.24
N MET A 61 -3.25 7.22 20.38
CA MET A 61 -1.95 7.40 21.03
C MET A 61 -0.85 6.56 20.41
N ASP A 62 -1.18 5.46 19.73
CA ASP A 62 -0.17 4.65 19.05
C ASP A 62 0.54 5.44 17.95
N PHE A 63 -0.21 6.20 17.15
CA PHE A 63 0.39 7.07 16.12
C PHE A 63 1.19 8.22 16.75
N ARG A 64 0.73 8.78 17.87
CA ARG A 64 1.50 9.75 18.66
C ARG A 64 2.86 9.18 19.08
N ALA A 65 2.88 7.94 19.59
CA ALA A 65 4.10 7.27 20.01
C ALA A 65 5.08 7.06 18.85
N VAL A 66 4.57 6.75 17.66
CA VAL A 66 5.39 6.67 16.44
C VAL A 66 6.02 8.02 16.10
N LEU A 67 5.22 9.09 16.08
CA LEU A 67 5.73 10.44 15.78
C LEU A 67 6.75 10.91 16.81
N SER A 68 6.47 10.72 18.10
CA SER A 68 7.37 11.08 19.19
C SER A 68 8.67 10.27 19.19
N ALA A 69 8.61 8.97 18.83
CA ALA A 69 9.83 8.17 18.69
C ALA A 69 10.73 8.75 17.59
N PHE A 70 10.20 9.00 16.40
CA PHE A 70 11.02 9.54 15.30
C PHE A 70 11.51 10.97 15.55
N SER A 71 10.67 11.86 16.09
CA SER A 71 10.99 13.28 16.22
C SER A 71 11.77 13.65 17.49
N ASP A 72 11.96 12.68 18.40
CA ASP A 72 12.55 12.86 19.73
C ASP A 72 11.97 14.07 20.49
N THR A 73 10.68 14.33 20.29
CA THR A 73 9.96 15.42 20.94
C THR A 73 8.58 14.97 21.35
N GLU A 74 8.05 15.62 22.38
CA GLU A 74 6.65 15.45 22.73
C GLU A 74 5.77 16.09 21.65
N VAL A 75 4.96 15.27 20.98
CA VAL A 75 4.02 15.75 19.96
C VAL A 75 2.65 15.89 20.61
N PRO A 76 2.06 17.10 20.70
CA PRO A 76 0.73 17.27 21.25
C PRO A 76 -0.33 16.69 20.30
N MET A 77 -1.46 16.24 20.86
CA MET A 77 -2.60 15.85 20.05
C MET A 77 -3.20 17.08 19.33
N PRO A 78 -3.66 16.93 18.08
CA PRO A 78 -4.37 18.01 17.39
C PRO A 78 -5.60 18.47 18.16
N PRO A 79 -5.97 19.77 18.13
CA PRO A 79 -7.17 20.28 18.80
C PRO A 79 -8.47 19.61 18.36
N SER A 80 -8.51 19.09 17.13
CA SER A 80 -9.63 18.31 16.60
C SER A 80 -9.82 16.94 17.29
N GLY A 81 -8.85 16.53 18.11
CA GLY A 81 -8.75 15.19 18.68
C GLY A 81 -8.44 14.11 17.66
N ARG A 82 -8.20 14.44 16.38
CA ARG A 82 -7.99 13.48 15.27
C ARG A 82 -6.75 13.83 14.47
N TRP A 83 -5.95 12.81 14.14
CA TRP A 83 -4.85 12.95 13.20
C TRP A 83 -5.35 13.29 11.80
N GLY A 84 -4.71 14.25 11.15
CA GLY A 84 -4.95 14.55 9.75
C GLY A 84 -4.44 13.44 8.83
N ASN A 85 -5.03 13.32 7.64
CA ASN A 85 -4.58 12.37 6.62
C ASN A 85 -3.18 12.68 6.09
N ALA A 86 -2.69 13.90 6.30
CA ALA A 86 -1.31 14.30 6.07
C ALA A 86 -0.90 15.30 7.13
N GLY A 87 0.40 15.37 7.41
CA GLY A 87 0.94 16.36 8.33
C GLY A 87 2.44 16.22 8.50
N MET A 88 3.01 17.13 9.26
CA MET A 88 4.43 17.19 9.56
C MET A 88 4.63 17.58 11.02
N VAL A 89 5.63 16.96 11.64
CA VAL A 89 6.19 17.37 12.92
C VAL A 89 7.66 17.66 12.69
N ARG A 90 8.11 18.79 13.22
CA ARG A 90 9.52 19.16 13.29
C ARG A 90 9.95 19.07 14.75
N GLY A 91 10.87 18.15 15.04
CA GLY A 91 11.49 18.00 16.35
C GLY A 91 12.90 18.56 16.39
N GLY A 92 13.65 18.23 17.46
CA GLY A 92 15.07 18.56 17.59
C GLY A 92 16.00 17.70 16.73
N THR A 93 15.52 16.56 16.24
CA THR A 93 16.30 15.54 15.51
C THR A 93 15.94 15.48 14.00
N PRO A 94 14.94 14.71 13.48
CA PRO A 94 14.51 14.79 12.08
C PRO A 94 13.21 15.59 11.85
N ASP A 95 13.00 16.03 10.60
CA ASP A 95 11.66 16.34 10.09
C ASP A 95 10.91 15.03 9.84
N VAL A 96 9.70 14.91 10.40
CA VAL A 96 8.83 13.73 10.27
C VAL A 96 7.54 14.13 9.55
N CYS A 97 7.34 13.61 8.35
CA CYS A 97 6.12 13.82 7.57
C CYS A 97 5.32 12.53 7.49
N TRP A 98 4.00 12.65 7.40
CA TRP A 98 3.14 11.51 7.10
C TRP A 98 2.07 11.84 6.08
N ARG A 99 1.60 10.79 5.40
CA ARG A 99 0.54 10.85 4.41
C ARG A 99 -0.20 9.52 4.33
N LEU A 100 -1.52 9.61 4.31
CA LEU A 100 -2.41 8.53 3.92
C LEU A 100 -2.48 8.50 2.40
N MET A 101 -1.98 7.42 1.80
CA MET A 101 -2.01 7.19 0.37
C MET A 101 -2.97 6.04 0.06
N ASP A 102 -3.84 6.24 -0.94
CA ASP A 102 -4.71 5.19 -1.47
C ASP A 102 -4.20 4.74 -2.84
N ALA A 103 -3.68 3.51 -2.93
CA ALA A 103 -3.03 2.97 -4.12
C ALA A 103 -3.86 3.11 -5.41
N GLN A 104 -5.20 3.11 -5.33
CA GLN A 104 -6.09 3.24 -6.49
C GLN A 104 -5.82 4.49 -7.35
N TYR A 105 -5.18 5.53 -6.78
CA TYR A 105 -4.89 6.79 -7.49
C TYR A 105 -3.45 6.89 -8.03
N TRP A 106 -2.61 5.86 -7.87
CA TRP A 106 -1.17 5.97 -8.12
C TRP A 106 -0.67 5.23 -9.37
N ALA A 107 -1.54 4.57 -10.14
CA ALA A 107 -1.13 3.79 -11.33
C ALA A 107 -1.66 4.33 -12.68
N GLY A 108 -1.98 5.63 -12.75
CA GLY A 108 -2.45 6.28 -13.98
C GLY A 108 -3.74 5.62 -14.52
N SER A 109 -3.68 5.07 -15.73
CA SER A 109 -4.80 4.38 -16.38
C SER A 109 -5.06 2.96 -15.89
N ARG A 110 -4.15 2.35 -15.12
CA ARG A 110 -4.34 1.01 -14.54
C ARG A 110 -5.21 1.11 -13.30
N ARG A 111 -6.24 0.27 -13.21
CA ARG A 111 -7.08 0.17 -12.01
C ARG A 111 -6.38 -0.71 -10.97
N LEU A 112 -5.84 -0.09 -9.92
CA LEU A 112 -5.36 -0.83 -8.75
C LEU A 112 -6.49 -1.11 -7.76
N ALA A 113 -6.26 -2.08 -6.88
CA ALA A 113 -7.12 -2.29 -5.73
C ALA A 113 -7.02 -1.08 -4.78
N ARG A 114 -8.15 -0.73 -4.15
CA ARG A 114 -8.20 0.23 -3.04
C ARG A 114 -7.28 -0.28 -1.94
N ARG A 115 -6.27 0.50 -1.56
CA ARG A 115 -5.34 0.15 -0.49
C ARG A 115 -4.83 1.41 0.18
N GLN A 116 -5.53 1.78 1.25
CA GLN A 116 -5.19 2.95 2.05
C GLN A 116 -4.17 2.59 3.12
N ARG A 117 -3.01 3.24 3.06
CA ARG A 117 -1.88 3.04 3.98
C ARG A 117 -1.28 4.37 4.40
N ILE A 118 -0.87 4.43 5.65
CA ILE A 118 -0.15 5.55 6.22
C ILE A 118 1.32 5.30 5.92
N PHE A 119 1.97 6.29 5.33
CA PHE A 119 3.40 6.33 5.17
C PHE A 119 3.94 7.47 6.03
N VAL A 120 4.92 7.18 6.87
CA VAL A 120 5.70 8.15 7.65
C VAL A 120 7.11 8.16 7.08
N VAL A 121 7.64 9.34 6.80
CA VAL A 121 9.01 9.55 6.34
C VAL A 121 9.71 10.42 7.38
N ALA A 122 10.83 9.93 7.91
CA ALA A 122 11.73 10.67 8.78
C ALA A 122 13.04 10.95 8.02
N ASP A 123 13.38 12.22 7.81
CA ASP A 123 14.67 12.65 7.24
C ASP A 123 15.60 13.04 8.40
N PHE A 124 16.56 12.16 8.72
CA PHE A 124 17.54 12.40 9.77
C PHE A 124 18.79 13.14 9.29
N GLY A 125 18.97 13.27 7.97
CA GLY A 125 20.10 13.96 7.36
C GLY A 125 19.77 15.37 6.87
N GLY A 126 18.55 15.87 7.12
CA GLY A 126 18.09 17.16 6.62
C GLY A 126 16.62 17.47 6.94
N ARG A 127 16.06 18.45 6.22
CA ARG A 127 14.68 18.95 6.39
C ARG A 127 13.84 18.77 5.11
N ARG A 128 13.89 17.57 4.52
CA ARG A 128 13.31 17.29 3.18
C ARG A 128 12.23 16.21 3.19
N ALA A 129 11.78 15.76 4.36
CA ALA A 129 10.70 14.77 4.47
C ALA A 129 9.41 15.21 3.73
N ALA A 130 9.13 16.51 3.71
CA ALA A 130 8.04 17.10 2.94
C ALA A 130 8.25 17.00 1.43
N ASP A 131 9.47 17.23 0.95
CA ASP A 131 9.82 17.12 -0.48
C ASP A 131 9.74 15.67 -0.98
N ILE A 132 9.95 14.69 -0.10
CA ILE A 132 9.77 13.28 -0.43
C ILE A 132 8.28 12.95 -0.58
N LEU A 133 7.45 13.33 0.40
CA LEU A 133 6.10 12.77 0.57
C LEU A 133 4.97 13.65 -0.01
N PHE A 134 5.20 14.96 -0.12
CA PHE A 134 4.20 15.94 -0.57
C PHE A 134 4.49 16.53 -1.94
N LYS A 135 5.71 16.37 -2.48
CA LYS A 135 6.05 16.89 -3.80
C LYS A 135 5.08 16.34 -4.86
N PRO A 136 4.29 17.20 -5.51
CA PRO A 136 3.39 16.73 -6.56
C PRO A 136 4.25 16.22 -7.71
N ARG A 137 4.05 14.97 -8.08
CA ARG A 137 4.62 14.42 -9.30
C ARG A 137 3.50 14.24 -10.32
N PRO A 138 3.77 14.45 -11.62
CA PRO A 138 2.78 14.15 -12.63
C PRO A 138 2.32 12.71 -12.43
N MET A 139 1.02 12.54 -12.20
CA MET A 139 0.40 11.22 -12.26
C MET A 139 0.66 10.71 -13.67
N LEU A 140 1.54 9.71 -13.78
CA LEU A 140 2.20 9.27 -15.02
C LEU A 140 1.37 9.54 -16.31
N PRO A 141 1.93 10.24 -17.30
CA PRO A 141 1.36 10.22 -18.65
C PRO A 141 1.36 8.78 -19.17
N LEU A 142 0.43 8.48 -20.09
CA LEU A 142 0.39 7.21 -20.81
C LEU A 142 1.80 6.84 -21.27
N PRO A 143 2.28 5.59 -21.06
CA PRO A 143 3.54 5.19 -21.66
C PRO A 143 3.43 5.41 -23.18
N PRO A 144 4.46 5.99 -23.83
CA PRO A 144 4.44 6.19 -25.27
C PRO A 144 4.21 4.84 -25.97
N PRO A 145 3.48 4.81 -27.11
CA PRO A 145 3.39 3.59 -27.91
C PRO A 145 4.80 3.07 -28.17
N CYS A 146 5.00 1.77 -27.90
CA CYS A 146 6.29 1.11 -28.04
C CYS A 146 6.84 1.38 -29.45
N GLY A 147 7.97 2.08 -29.54
CA GLY A 147 8.72 2.20 -30.79
C GLY A 147 9.37 0.86 -31.17
N GLU A 148 9.66 0.69 -32.45
CA GLU A 148 10.38 -0.47 -32.99
C GLU A 148 11.75 -0.61 -32.32
N GLY A 149 11.85 -1.44 -31.28
CA GLY A 149 13.11 -1.64 -30.55
C GLY A 149 13.00 -2.22 -29.14
N GLY A 150 11.79 -2.44 -28.61
CA GLY A 150 11.61 -3.14 -27.34
C GLY A 150 12.01 -4.62 -27.42
N TRP A 151 12.76 -5.09 -26.43
CA TRP A 151 13.07 -6.52 -26.27
C TRP A 151 11.77 -7.34 -26.26
N ALA A 152 11.81 -8.53 -26.85
CA ALA A 152 10.66 -9.40 -26.97
C ALA A 152 9.95 -9.54 -25.63
N THR A 153 8.65 -9.22 -25.62
CA THR A 153 7.76 -9.51 -24.50
C THR A 153 7.95 -10.97 -24.11
N ALA A 154 8.11 -11.23 -22.81
CA ALA A 154 8.11 -12.58 -22.29
C ALA A 154 6.89 -13.33 -22.87
N GLU A 155 7.10 -14.54 -23.38
CA GLU A 155 6.03 -15.42 -23.84
C GLU A 155 5.19 -15.86 -22.64
N GLY A 156 4.33 -14.95 -22.18
CA GLY A 156 3.16 -15.31 -21.40
C GLY A 156 2.21 -16.06 -22.30
N ASP A 157 1.56 -17.08 -21.74
CA ASP A 157 0.55 -17.92 -22.38
C ASP A 157 -0.35 -17.09 -23.29
N ARG A 158 -0.04 -17.14 -24.60
CA ARG A 158 -0.74 -16.40 -25.64
C ARG A 158 -2.10 -17.06 -25.84
N THR A 159 -3.08 -16.70 -25.04
CA THR A 159 -4.46 -16.74 -25.53
C THR A 159 -4.62 -15.59 -26.52
N ALA A 160 -4.36 -15.93 -27.79
CA ALA A 160 -4.74 -15.27 -29.05
C ALA A 160 -4.86 -13.73 -29.07
N SER A 161 -3.99 -13.13 -29.88
CA SER A 161 -4.18 -11.91 -30.70
C SER A 161 -5.05 -10.77 -30.17
N PHE A 162 -4.46 -9.58 -30.11
CA PHE A 162 -5.18 -8.30 -29.96
C PHE A 162 -5.98 -7.99 -31.23
N GLU A 163 -7.17 -8.58 -31.37
CA GLU A 163 -8.14 -8.21 -32.41
C GLU A 163 -9.00 -7.02 -31.92
N THR A 164 -9.16 -6.02 -32.78
CA THR A 164 -10.04 -4.87 -32.55
C THR A 164 -11.49 -5.35 -32.57
N GLY A 165 -12.26 -5.11 -31.50
CA GLY A 165 -13.68 -5.50 -31.41
C GLY A 165 -14.06 -6.44 -30.26
N ARG A 166 -13.18 -6.74 -29.30
CA ARG A 166 -13.57 -7.53 -28.11
C ARG A 166 -14.67 -6.84 -27.31
N GLN A 167 -15.69 -7.62 -26.93
CA GLN A 167 -16.71 -7.22 -25.97
C GLN A 167 -16.06 -6.76 -24.66
N ILE A 168 -16.52 -5.64 -24.13
CA ILE A 168 -15.95 -5.05 -22.92
C ILE A 168 -16.41 -5.91 -21.73
N PRO A 169 -15.47 -6.40 -20.90
CA PRO A 169 -15.82 -7.14 -19.71
C PRO A 169 -16.47 -6.22 -18.68
N VAL A 170 -17.66 -6.57 -18.22
CA VAL A 170 -18.33 -5.94 -17.07
C VAL A 170 -17.91 -6.68 -15.81
N ILE A 171 -17.29 -5.99 -14.87
CA ILE A 171 -16.69 -6.56 -13.66
C ILE A 171 -17.30 -5.92 -12.42
N HIS A 172 -17.83 -6.72 -11.51
CA HIS A 172 -18.39 -6.25 -10.23
C HIS A 172 -17.58 -6.80 -9.05
N PRO A 173 -16.68 -5.99 -8.45
CA PRO A 173 -15.87 -6.43 -7.33
C PRO A 173 -16.69 -6.45 -6.04
N PHE A 174 -16.74 -7.61 -5.36
CA PHE A 174 -17.57 -7.73 -4.16
C PHE A 174 -16.90 -7.09 -2.95
N GLN A 175 -17.67 -6.32 -2.18
CA GLN A 175 -17.24 -5.69 -0.95
C GLN A 175 -17.57 -6.60 0.25
N CYS A 176 -16.90 -7.76 0.33
CA CYS A 176 -17.22 -8.84 1.27
C CYS A 176 -17.27 -8.40 2.74
N PHE A 177 -16.48 -7.40 3.16
CA PHE A 177 -16.57 -6.85 4.51
C PHE A 177 -17.93 -6.19 4.78
N ARG A 178 -18.41 -5.35 3.85
CA ARG A 178 -19.74 -4.72 3.94
C ARG A 178 -20.83 -5.77 3.82
N MET A 179 -20.67 -6.74 2.93
CA MET A 179 -21.58 -7.87 2.76
C MET A 179 -21.79 -8.63 4.07
N ARG A 180 -20.71 -9.04 4.74
CA ARG A 180 -20.77 -9.74 6.04
C ARG A 180 -21.41 -8.88 7.13
N GLY A 181 -21.08 -7.59 7.17
CA GLY A 181 -21.67 -6.65 8.13
C GLY A 181 -23.17 -6.48 7.94
N ALA A 182 -23.61 -6.31 6.68
CA ALA A 182 -25.02 -6.17 6.32
C ALA A 182 -25.80 -7.47 6.60
N ALA A 183 -25.24 -8.63 6.24
CA ALA A 183 -25.84 -9.93 6.56
C ALA A 183 -26.02 -10.12 8.07
N LYS A 184 -25.02 -9.76 8.87
CA LYS A 184 -25.10 -9.84 10.34
C LYS A 184 -26.19 -8.93 10.92
N ARG A 185 -26.41 -7.75 10.32
CA ARG A 185 -27.46 -6.80 10.74
C ARG A 185 -28.81 -7.02 10.03
N GLN A 186 -28.89 -8.02 9.15
CA GLN A 186 -30.07 -8.31 8.31
C GLN A 186 -30.53 -7.10 7.48
N GLU A 187 -29.58 -6.28 7.01
CA GLU A 187 -29.83 -5.10 6.18
C GLU A 187 -29.81 -5.48 4.69
N GLU A 188 -30.97 -5.80 4.10
CA GLU A 188 -31.07 -6.28 2.71
C GLU A 188 -30.47 -5.29 1.70
N THR A 189 -30.83 -4.02 1.77
CA THR A 189 -30.33 -2.97 0.85
C THR A 189 -28.81 -2.86 0.91
N ALA A 190 -28.22 -2.90 2.10
CA ALA A 190 -26.78 -2.83 2.28
C ALA A 190 -26.06 -4.09 1.77
N PHE A 191 -26.70 -5.26 1.90
CA PHE A 191 -26.20 -6.52 1.36
C PHE A 191 -26.18 -6.48 -0.18
N ARG A 192 -27.28 -6.06 -0.81
CA ARG A 192 -27.37 -5.94 -2.28
C ARG A 192 -26.35 -4.92 -2.83
N ASN A 193 -26.18 -3.79 -2.16
CA ASN A 193 -25.18 -2.78 -2.55
C ASN A 193 -23.73 -3.26 -2.37
N SER A 194 -23.49 -4.37 -1.67
CA SER A 194 -22.14 -4.90 -1.44
C SER A 194 -21.58 -5.71 -2.61
N PHE A 195 -22.39 -6.02 -3.64
CA PHE A 195 -21.90 -6.66 -4.87
C PHE A 195 -21.06 -5.71 -5.76
N GLY A 196 -20.99 -4.41 -5.41
CA GLY A 196 -20.16 -3.42 -6.09
C GLY A 196 -20.74 -2.96 -7.44
N LEU A 197 -20.06 -2.01 -8.06
CA LEU A 197 -20.38 -1.45 -9.38
C LEU A 197 -19.22 -1.64 -10.38
N PRO A 198 -19.46 -1.54 -11.71
CA PRO A 198 -18.39 -1.66 -12.72
C PRO A 198 -17.27 -0.64 -12.57
N THR A 199 -17.57 0.51 -11.98
CA THR A 199 -16.63 1.61 -11.74
C THR A 199 -15.94 1.50 -10.38
N ASP A 200 -16.34 0.57 -9.52
CA ASP A 200 -15.73 0.44 -8.20
C ASP A 200 -14.30 -0.12 -8.33
N PRO A 201 -13.34 0.38 -7.53
CA PRO A 201 -12.06 -0.28 -7.39
C PRO A 201 -12.24 -1.61 -6.68
N PHE A 202 -11.39 -2.59 -6.98
CA PHE A 202 -11.31 -3.80 -6.17
C PHE A 202 -11.02 -3.44 -4.70
N PRO A 203 -11.62 -4.14 -3.72
CA PRO A 203 -11.31 -3.91 -2.31
C PRO A 203 -9.84 -4.26 -1.99
N THR A 204 -9.39 -3.85 -0.81
CA THR A 204 -8.03 -4.17 -0.36
C THR A 204 -7.80 -5.67 -0.34
N LEU A 205 -6.79 -6.13 -1.08
CA LEU A 205 -6.34 -7.52 -1.04
C LEU A 205 -5.85 -7.84 0.38
N LEU A 206 -6.47 -8.84 1.00
CA LEU A 206 -6.18 -9.26 2.37
C LEU A 206 -5.29 -10.50 2.35
N ALA A 207 -4.44 -10.63 3.37
CA ALA A 207 -3.58 -11.80 3.51
C ALA A 207 -4.34 -13.07 3.97
N SER A 208 -5.59 -12.91 4.38
CA SER A 208 -6.44 -14.00 4.91
C SER A 208 -7.48 -14.50 3.92
N ASP A 209 -7.94 -13.65 3.00
CA ASP A 209 -9.10 -13.88 2.16
C ASP A 209 -8.77 -13.50 0.71
N VAL A 210 -9.29 -14.27 -0.25
CA VAL A 210 -9.25 -13.91 -1.68
C VAL A 210 -10.56 -13.24 -2.06
N THR A 211 -10.48 -12.15 -2.82
CA THR A 211 -11.66 -11.37 -3.21
C THR A 211 -12.41 -12.03 -4.37
N PRO A 212 -13.69 -12.38 -4.19
CA PRO A 212 -14.56 -12.78 -5.29
C PRO A 212 -15.08 -11.56 -6.06
N PHE A 213 -15.43 -11.78 -7.33
CA PHE A 213 -16.11 -10.81 -8.17
C PHE A 213 -17.00 -11.52 -9.19
N ALA A 214 -18.00 -10.79 -9.68
CA ALA A 214 -18.80 -11.23 -10.82
C ALA A 214 -18.23 -10.63 -12.11
N PHE A 215 -18.28 -11.40 -13.18
CA PHE A 215 -17.79 -10.99 -14.49
C PHE A 215 -18.69 -11.54 -15.59
N TRP A 216 -19.03 -10.70 -16.57
CA TRP A 216 -19.73 -11.07 -17.81
C TRP A 216 -19.33 -10.14 -18.95
N TYR A 217 -19.72 -10.47 -20.18
CA TYR A 217 -19.49 -9.60 -21.34
C TYR A 217 -20.72 -8.72 -21.60
N GLU A 218 -20.50 -7.49 -22.06
CA GLU A 218 -21.61 -6.60 -22.42
C GLU A 218 -22.52 -7.24 -23.48
N GLY A 219 -23.82 -7.28 -23.20
CA GLY A 219 -24.82 -7.95 -24.05
C GLY A 219 -25.06 -9.43 -23.73
N ASP A 220 -24.28 -10.04 -22.85
CA ASP A 220 -24.46 -11.43 -22.39
C ASP A 220 -24.25 -11.57 -20.87
N PRO A 221 -25.25 -11.16 -20.05
CA PRO A 221 -25.16 -11.30 -18.61
C PRO A 221 -25.25 -12.76 -18.12
N GLU A 222 -25.92 -13.64 -18.88
CA GLU A 222 -26.12 -15.04 -18.50
C GLU A 222 -24.89 -15.91 -18.75
N GLY A 223 -24.05 -15.56 -19.73
CA GLY A 223 -22.75 -16.19 -19.98
C GLY A 223 -21.65 -15.82 -18.97
N GLY A 224 -21.96 -15.03 -17.95
CA GLY A 224 -21.04 -14.63 -16.89
C GLY A 224 -20.70 -15.71 -15.86
N CYS A 225 -19.79 -15.37 -14.94
CA CYS A 225 -19.50 -16.20 -13.77
C CYS A 225 -19.10 -15.37 -12.54
N ILE A 226 -19.20 -15.99 -11.37
CA ILE A 226 -18.59 -15.50 -10.14
C ILE A 226 -17.32 -16.31 -9.89
N ARG A 227 -16.18 -15.64 -9.73
CA ARG A 227 -14.92 -16.30 -9.43
C ARG A 227 -14.02 -15.45 -8.53
N PHE A 228 -12.92 -16.05 -8.10
CA PHE A 228 -11.87 -15.37 -7.36
C PHE A 228 -10.83 -14.78 -8.31
N LEU A 229 -10.13 -13.75 -7.81
CA LEU A 229 -8.92 -13.25 -8.44
C LEU A 229 -7.87 -14.35 -8.47
N THR A 230 -7.19 -14.48 -9.60
CA THR A 230 -5.95 -15.25 -9.74
C THR A 230 -4.78 -14.52 -9.07
N GLU A 231 -3.66 -15.21 -8.93
CA GLU A 231 -2.43 -14.63 -8.37
C GLU A 231 -1.91 -13.51 -9.28
N THR A 232 -1.91 -13.73 -10.60
CA THR A 232 -1.46 -12.72 -11.59
C THR A 232 -2.37 -11.49 -11.62
N GLU A 233 -3.69 -11.68 -11.53
CA GLU A 233 -4.62 -10.54 -11.39
C GLU A 233 -4.38 -9.77 -10.09
N SER A 234 -4.08 -10.49 -9.01
CA SER A 234 -3.74 -9.89 -7.71
C SER A 234 -2.41 -9.12 -7.77
N GLU A 235 -1.40 -9.63 -8.47
CA GLU A 235 -0.13 -8.92 -8.75
C GLU A 235 -0.39 -7.62 -9.52
N ARG A 236 -1.17 -7.69 -10.61
CA ARG A 236 -1.56 -6.52 -11.41
C ARG A 236 -2.31 -5.48 -10.58
N LEU A 237 -3.23 -5.90 -9.71
CA LEU A 237 -3.97 -5.02 -8.80
C LEU A 237 -3.09 -4.36 -7.71
N MET A 238 -1.90 -4.91 -7.46
CA MET A 238 -0.86 -4.31 -6.60
C MET A 238 0.17 -3.48 -7.39
N GLY A 239 0.05 -3.45 -8.73
CA GLY A 239 0.98 -2.80 -9.64
C GLY A 239 2.29 -3.57 -9.86
N LEU A 240 2.35 -4.84 -9.43
CA LEU A 240 3.54 -5.68 -9.57
C LEU A 240 3.65 -6.27 -10.98
N PRO A 241 4.86 -6.60 -11.45
CA PRO A 241 5.06 -7.41 -12.65
C PRO A 241 4.38 -8.77 -12.55
N GLU A 242 4.06 -9.36 -13.70
CA GLU A 242 3.46 -10.69 -13.74
C GLU A 242 4.45 -11.77 -13.31
N GLY A 243 3.98 -12.69 -12.46
CA GLY A 243 4.82 -13.72 -11.89
C GLY A 243 5.75 -13.23 -10.80
N TRP A 244 5.61 -11.98 -10.32
CA TRP A 244 6.46 -11.40 -9.28
C TRP A 244 6.51 -12.24 -7.99
N THR A 245 5.42 -12.93 -7.67
CA THR A 245 5.33 -13.80 -6.49
C THR A 245 5.40 -15.29 -6.83
N LYS A 246 5.71 -15.64 -8.09
CA LYS A 246 5.68 -17.04 -8.55
C LYS A 246 6.80 -17.86 -7.89
N TYR A 247 7.98 -17.29 -7.72
CA TYR A 247 9.15 -18.01 -7.20
C TYR A 247 9.68 -17.40 -5.91
N GLY A 248 10.14 -18.26 -4.99
CA GLY A 248 10.86 -17.86 -3.80
C GLY A 248 12.30 -17.46 -4.09
N ALA A 249 13.01 -17.00 -3.05
CA ALA A 249 14.43 -16.66 -3.15
C ALA A 249 15.32 -17.88 -3.48
N ASP A 250 14.81 -19.08 -3.23
CA ASP A 250 15.39 -20.38 -3.58
C ASP A 250 15.06 -20.83 -5.02
N GLY A 251 14.33 -20.01 -5.79
CA GLY A 251 13.87 -20.35 -7.14
C GLY A 251 12.73 -21.36 -7.18
N VAL A 252 12.19 -21.77 -6.03
CA VAL A 252 11.10 -22.75 -5.94
C VAL A 252 9.75 -22.06 -6.11
N GLU A 253 8.83 -22.69 -6.84
CA GLU A 253 7.50 -22.13 -7.05
C GLU A 253 6.70 -22.07 -5.74
N ILE A 254 6.15 -20.89 -5.46
CA ILE A 254 5.38 -20.61 -4.25
C ILE A 254 3.93 -21.08 -4.46
N ARG A 255 3.42 -21.84 -3.49
CA ARG A 255 2.01 -22.28 -3.49
C ARG A 255 1.04 -21.09 -3.59
N PRO A 256 -0.06 -21.20 -4.36
CA PRO A 256 -1.12 -20.19 -4.50
C PRO A 256 -1.49 -19.45 -3.20
N LEU A 257 -1.83 -20.19 -2.14
CA LEU A 257 -2.24 -19.61 -0.86
C LEU A 257 -1.17 -18.70 -0.23
N GLN A 258 0.12 -19.06 -0.38
CA GLN A 258 1.21 -18.23 0.14
C GLN A 258 1.44 -16.98 -0.73
N ARG A 259 1.18 -17.08 -2.04
CA ARG A 259 1.20 -15.92 -2.96
C ARG A 259 0.14 -14.89 -2.58
N TYR A 260 -1.12 -15.31 -2.40
CA TYR A 260 -2.19 -14.42 -1.92
C TYR A 260 -1.85 -13.78 -0.57
N LYS A 261 -1.29 -14.57 0.36
CA LYS A 261 -0.86 -14.07 1.67
C LYS A 261 0.26 -13.03 1.55
N ALA A 262 1.22 -13.23 0.67
CA ALA A 262 2.29 -12.27 0.40
C ALA A 262 1.73 -10.98 -0.20
N LEU A 263 0.91 -11.09 -1.25
CA LEU A 263 0.25 -9.96 -1.91
C LEU A 263 -0.61 -9.13 -0.96
N GLY A 264 -1.40 -9.80 -0.10
CA GLY A 264 -2.23 -9.12 0.89
C GLY A 264 -1.43 -8.31 1.92
N ASN A 265 -0.20 -8.74 2.23
CA ASN A 265 0.71 -8.04 3.15
C ASN A 265 1.62 -7.03 2.45
N ALA A 266 1.82 -7.12 1.14
CA ALA A 266 2.74 -6.28 0.39
C ALA A 266 2.32 -4.80 0.33
N ILE A 267 3.26 -3.93 0.00
CA ILE A 267 3.01 -2.53 -0.33
C ILE A 267 2.63 -2.46 -1.83
N ALA A 268 1.68 -1.61 -2.20
CA ALA A 268 1.37 -1.39 -3.62
C ALA A 268 2.56 -0.70 -4.28
N LEU A 269 3.06 -1.28 -5.38
CA LEU A 269 4.33 -0.85 -6.00
C LEU A 269 4.33 0.64 -6.34
N PRO A 270 3.27 1.24 -6.94
CA PRO A 270 3.33 2.65 -7.29
C PRO A 270 3.41 3.61 -6.10
N CYS A 271 2.91 3.22 -4.92
CA CYS A 271 3.11 4.00 -3.70
C CYS A 271 4.58 3.94 -3.25
N ALA A 272 5.21 2.76 -3.32
CA ALA A 272 6.62 2.58 -2.99
C ALA A 272 7.50 3.35 -3.98
N ASP A 273 7.25 3.24 -5.29
CA ASP A 273 7.99 3.94 -6.34
C ASP A 273 7.95 5.46 -6.14
N TYR A 274 6.78 6.01 -5.81
CA TYR A 274 6.66 7.44 -5.49
C TYR A 274 7.54 7.85 -4.31
N ILE A 275 7.53 7.11 -3.21
CA ILE A 275 8.35 7.45 -2.04
C ILE A 275 9.84 7.30 -2.37
N MET A 276 10.22 6.18 -3.01
CA MET A 276 11.62 5.88 -3.33
C MET A 276 12.23 6.86 -4.33
N ALA A 277 11.49 7.27 -5.37
CA ALA A 277 11.98 8.30 -6.28
C ALA A 277 12.11 9.68 -5.59
N GLY A 278 11.32 9.95 -4.55
CA GLY A 278 11.48 11.18 -3.75
C GLY A 278 12.72 11.16 -2.90
N ILE A 279 12.98 10.01 -2.26
CA ILE A 279 14.21 9.75 -1.52
C ILE A 279 15.42 9.91 -2.45
N TYR A 280 15.37 9.33 -3.65
CA TYR A 280 16.44 9.44 -4.63
C TYR A 280 16.71 10.91 -5.00
N GLU A 281 15.68 11.67 -5.38
CA GLU A 281 15.82 13.08 -5.77
C GLU A 281 16.48 13.91 -4.66
N VAL A 282 16.00 13.80 -3.40
CA VAL A 282 16.52 14.63 -2.31
C VAL A 282 17.94 14.27 -1.86
N LEU A 283 18.36 13.02 -2.11
CA LEU A 283 19.71 12.55 -1.82
C LEU A 283 20.68 12.85 -2.98
N ALA A 284 20.22 12.75 -4.23
CA ALA A 284 21.01 13.12 -5.41
C ALA A 284 21.30 14.64 -5.45
N ASP A 285 20.30 15.47 -5.09
CA ASP A 285 20.46 16.93 -4.98
C ASP A 285 21.47 17.34 -3.90
N ARG A 286 21.76 16.47 -2.93
CA ARG A 286 22.81 16.70 -1.91
C ARG A 286 24.19 16.47 -2.51
N ALA A 287 24.38 15.39 -3.27
CA ALA A 287 25.66 15.06 -3.88
C ALA A 287 26.12 16.15 -4.87
N GLY A 288 25.20 16.71 -5.68
CA GLY A 288 25.52 17.78 -6.63
C GLY A 288 25.74 19.17 -6.02
N LYS A 289 25.58 19.35 -4.71
CA LYS A 289 25.87 20.61 -3.99
C LYS A 289 27.15 20.55 -3.15
N GLU A 290 27.72 19.37 -3.00
CA GLU A 290 28.98 19.13 -2.27
C GLU A 290 30.20 19.04 -3.22
N GLU A 291 30.00 19.18 -4.54
CA GLU A 291 31.03 19.43 -5.58
C GLU A 291 31.12 20.92 -5.96
#